data_AF-A0A177WNG2-F1
#
_entry.id   AF-A0A177WNG2-F1
#
_cell.length_a   1.000
_cell.length_b   1.000
_cell.length_c   1.000
_cell.angle_alpha   90.00
_cell.angle_beta   90.00
_cell.angle_gamma   90.00
#
_symmetry.space_group_name_H-M   'P 1'
#
loop_
_entity.id
_entity.type
_entity.pdbx_description
1 polymer ?
#
loop_
_entity_poly.entity_id
_entity_poly.type
_entity_poly.pdbx_seq_one_letter_code
_entity_poly.pdbx_strand_id
1 'polypeptide(L)'
;MKLDDNMKELIQRLEDLKLLTTDDQLYKADEIWDRLLPLLQELKEHGYMTGSTDVVQHLWSIGLEDITAEYLEYNQPSLQIKVMEFTTVFLRMVYSDDRLKVSHRLNNQLSQLMQSPNRQVKIMAIKACTEVYKYRHWSKGGSFGHQANG
;
A
#
# COMPACT_ATOMS: atom_id res chain seq x y z
N MET A 1 -12.68 -12.62 -14.60
CA MET A 1 -13.17 -13.54 -13.55
C MET A 1 -12.25 -13.45 -12.33
N LYS A 2 -10.99 -13.93 -12.36
CA LYS A 2 -10.09 -13.85 -11.19
C LYS A 2 -9.81 -12.43 -10.65
N LEU A 3 -9.61 -11.42 -11.52
CA LEU A 3 -9.38 -10.03 -11.09
C LEU A 3 -10.60 -9.42 -10.37
N ASP A 4 -11.79 -9.54 -10.97
CA ASP A 4 -13.06 -9.11 -10.37
C ASP A 4 -13.31 -9.76 -9.01
N ASP A 5 -13.03 -11.05 -8.90
CA ASP A 5 -13.22 -11.80 -7.65
C ASP A 5 -12.25 -11.29 -6.56
N ASN A 6 -10.99 -11.05 -6.91
CA ASN A 6 -10.00 -10.47 -5.99
C ASN A 6 -10.36 -9.04 -5.58
N MET A 7 -10.86 -8.21 -6.50
CA MET A 7 -11.29 -6.85 -6.20
C MET A 7 -12.49 -6.86 -5.25
N LYS A 8 -13.48 -7.73 -5.49
CA LYS A 8 -14.64 -7.90 -4.60
C LYS A 8 -14.23 -8.36 -3.21
N GLU A 9 -13.33 -9.34 -3.13
CA GLU A 9 -12.82 -9.81 -1.83
C GLU A 9 -12.07 -8.69 -1.11
N LEU A 10 -11.19 -7.96 -1.81
CA LEU A 10 -10.48 -6.82 -1.23
C LEU A 10 -11.44 -5.79 -0.66
N ILE A 11 -12.47 -5.39 -1.40
CA ILE A 11 -13.50 -4.44 -0.95
C ILE A 11 -14.19 -4.97 0.31
N GLN A 12 -14.63 -6.23 0.30
CA GLN A 12 -15.29 -6.85 1.45
C GLN A 12 -14.40 -6.82 2.70
N ARG A 13 -13.10 -7.13 2.56
CA ARG A 13 -12.15 -7.10 3.69
C ARG A 13 -11.90 -5.68 4.21
N LEU A 14 -11.91 -4.67 3.35
CA LEU A 14 -11.81 -3.28 3.78
C LEU A 14 -13.08 -2.82 4.50
N GLU A 15 -14.25 -3.29 4.10
CA GLU A 15 -15.50 -3.10 4.85
C GLU A 15 -15.44 -3.79 6.21
N ASP A 16 -14.95 -5.03 6.27
CA ASP A 16 -14.74 -5.77 7.52
C ASP A 16 -13.84 -4.97 8.48
N LEU A 17 -12.76 -4.34 7.99
CA LEU A 17 -11.91 -3.44 8.79
C LEU A 17 -12.68 -2.22 9.32
N LYS A 18 -13.47 -1.54 8.48
CA LYS A 18 -14.24 -0.35 8.91
C LYS A 18 -15.27 -0.68 10.00
N LEU A 19 -15.71 -1.93 10.10
CA LEU A 19 -16.62 -2.39 11.14
C LEU A 19 -15.90 -2.66 12.48
N LEU A 20 -14.57 -2.72 12.49
CA LEU A 20 -13.78 -2.87 13.71
C LEU A 20 -13.62 -1.51 14.40
N THR A 21 -14.61 -1.14 15.21
CA THR A 21 -14.66 0.18 15.86
C THR A 21 -14.07 0.22 17.28
N THR A 22 -13.55 -0.90 17.80
CA THR A 22 -12.99 -0.97 19.16
C THR A 22 -11.59 -1.57 19.17
N ASP A 23 -10.72 -1.03 20.04
CA ASP A 23 -9.32 -1.46 20.20
C ASP A 23 -9.20 -2.95 20.57
N ASP A 24 -10.19 -3.47 21.29
CA ASP A 24 -10.34 -4.88 21.67
C ASP A 24 -10.54 -5.83 20.47
N GLN A 25 -10.79 -5.29 19.28
CA GLN A 25 -10.89 -6.06 18.03
C GLN A 25 -9.63 -6.00 17.16
N LEU A 26 -8.55 -5.35 17.61
CA LEU A 26 -7.33 -5.22 16.81
C LEU A 26 -6.69 -6.56 16.41
N TYR A 27 -6.91 -7.64 17.18
CA TYR A 27 -6.47 -8.98 16.78
C TYR A 27 -7.16 -9.48 15.50
N LYS A 28 -8.42 -9.07 15.25
CA LYS A 28 -9.13 -9.39 14.01
C LYS A 28 -8.60 -8.55 12.85
N ALA A 29 -8.23 -7.30 13.12
CA ALA A 29 -7.59 -6.46 12.11
C ALA A 29 -6.30 -7.11 11.62
N ASP A 30 -5.49 -7.66 12.54
CA ASP A 30 -4.25 -8.36 12.25
C ASP A 30 -4.46 -9.54 11.26
N GLU A 31 -5.55 -10.31 11.44
CA GLU A 31 -5.93 -11.40 10.51
C GLU A 31 -6.45 -10.88 9.16
N ILE A 32 -7.19 -9.78 9.15
CA ILE A 32 -7.71 -9.21 7.90
C ILE A 32 -6.58 -8.64 7.06
N TRP A 33 -5.61 -7.94 7.67
CA TRP A 33 -4.44 -7.42 6.97
C TRP A 33 -3.57 -8.52 6.35
N ASP A 34 -3.45 -9.68 7.02
CA ASP A 34 -2.75 -10.86 6.45
C ASP A 34 -3.44 -11.37 5.18
N ARG A 35 -4.76 -11.25 5.07
CA ARG A 35 -5.52 -11.64 3.87
C ARG A 35 -5.51 -10.56 2.79
N LEU A 36 -5.41 -9.28 3.17
CA LEU A 36 -5.37 -8.16 2.23
C LEU A 36 -4.07 -8.12 1.42
N LEU A 37 -2.93 -8.43 2.04
CA LEU A 37 -1.62 -8.39 1.37
C LEU A 37 -1.52 -9.29 0.12
N PRO A 38 -1.86 -10.59 0.15
CA PRO A 38 -1.80 -11.45 -1.04
C PRO A 38 -2.78 -11.00 -2.12
N LEU A 39 -3.98 -10.53 -1.75
CA LEU A 39 -4.96 -9.99 -2.72
C LEU A 39 -4.36 -8.80 -3.47
N LEU A 40 -3.74 -7.85 -2.76
CA LEU A 40 -3.11 -6.70 -3.39
C LEU A 40 -1.92 -7.09 -4.28
N GLN A 41 -1.13 -8.09 -3.88
CA GLN A 41 -0.03 -8.61 -4.70
C GLN A 41 -0.54 -9.25 -6.00
N GLU A 42 -1.59 -10.06 -5.94
CA GLU A 42 -2.19 -10.64 -7.15
C GLU A 42 -2.74 -9.56 -8.09
N LEU A 43 -3.40 -8.53 -7.52
CA LEU A 43 -3.91 -7.38 -8.27
C LEU A 43 -2.78 -6.58 -8.92
N LYS A 44 -1.67 -6.38 -8.20
CA LYS A 44 -0.47 -5.74 -8.72
C LYS A 44 0.09 -6.50 -9.93
N GLU A 45 0.28 -7.81 -9.80
CA GLU A 45 0.82 -8.65 -10.88
C GLU A 45 -0.08 -8.61 -12.12
N HIS A 46 -1.39 -8.74 -11.94
CA HIS A 46 -2.35 -8.64 -13.04
C HIS A 46 -2.40 -7.24 -13.66
N GLY A 47 -2.35 -6.18 -12.83
CA GLY A 47 -2.29 -4.79 -13.29
C GLY A 47 -1.05 -4.52 -14.15
N TYR A 48 0.12 -5.03 -13.76
CA TYR A 48 1.33 -4.95 -14.59
C TYR A 48 1.22 -5.77 -15.88
N MET A 49 0.70 -7.00 -15.82
CA MET A 49 0.54 -7.84 -17.02
C MET A 49 -0.43 -7.25 -18.03
N THR A 50 -1.45 -6.53 -17.57
CA THR A 50 -2.50 -5.94 -18.41
C THR A 50 -2.26 -4.47 -18.76
N GLY A 51 -1.30 -3.80 -18.10
CA GLY A 51 -1.05 -2.37 -18.24
C GLY A 51 -2.21 -1.49 -17.76
N SER A 52 -3.15 -2.03 -16.98
CA SER A 52 -4.38 -1.32 -16.59
C SER A 52 -4.14 -0.41 -15.38
N THR A 53 -4.34 0.90 -15.58
CA THR A 53 -4.42 1.89 -14.50
C THR A 53 -5.73 1.82 -13.73
N ASP A 54 -6.73 1.06 -14.23
CA ASP A 54 -8.08 1.00 -13.64
C ASP A 54 -8.06 0.37 -12.25
N VAL A 55 -7.20 -0.64 -12.04
CA VAL A 55 -7.02 -1.27 -10.73
C VAL A 55 -6.57 -0.23 -9.71
N VAL A 56 -5.54 0.56 -10.03
CA VAL A 56 -4.98 1.56 -9.12
C VAL A 56 -5.99 2.68 -8.84
N GLN A 57 -6.72 3.14 -9.86
CA GLN A 57 -7.78 4.14 -9.69
C GLN A 57 -8.92 3.63 -8.82
N HIS A 58 -9.31 2.35 -8.94
CA HIS A 58 -10.36 1.76 -8.12
C HIS A 58 -9.92 1.61 -6.66
N LEU A 59 -8.68 1.17 -6.42
CA LEU A 59 -8.12 1.10 -5.06
C LEU A 59 -8.07 2.48 -4.40
N TRP A 60 -7.78 3.52 -5.18
CA TRP A 60 -7.79 4.89 -4.69
C TRP A 60 -9.22 5.38 -4.41
N SER A 61 -10.19 5.09 -5.29
CA SER A 61 -11.58 5.56 -5.14
C SER A 61 -12.32 4.93 -3.95
N ILE A 62 -11.96 3.71 -3.54
CA ILE A 62 -12.54 3.06 -2.35
C ILE A 62 -11.94 3.56 -1.02
N GLY A 63 -11.00 4.51 -1.07
CA GLY A 63 -10.41 5.13 0.12
C GLY A 63 -9.37 4.25 0.81
N LEU A 64 -8.71 3.36 0.08
CA LEU A 64 -7.71 2.43 0.65
C LEU A 64 -6.60 3.17 1.40
N GLU A 65 -6.19 4.32 0.89
CA GLU A 65 -5.18 5.15 1.51
C GLU A 65 -5.58 5.64 2.91
N ASP A 66 -6.82 6.10 3.07
CA ASP A 66 -7.32 6.61 4.35
C ASP A 66 -7.40 5.51 5.39
N ILE A 67 -7.89 4.32 5.01
CA ILE A 67 -7.93 3.14 5.87
C ILE A 67 -6.51 2.78 6.30
N THR A 68 -5.57 2.75 5.36
CA THR A 68 -4.18 2.43 5.66
C THR A 68 -3.57 3.43 6.66
N ALA A 69 -3.79 4.73 6.44
CA ALA A 69 -3.29 5.77 7.33
C ALA A 69 -3.89 5.67 8.74
N GLU A 70 -5.19 5.40 8.85
CA GLU A 70 -5.87 5.18 10.12
C GLU A 70 -5.29 3.98 10.87
N TYR A 71 -5.07 2.86 10.19
CA TYR A 71 -4.53 1.67 10.85
C TYR A 71 -3.08 1.80 11.30
N LEU A 72 -2.30 2.70 10.69
CA LEU A 72 -0.95 3.04 11.13
C LEU A 72 -0.94 3.89 12.41
N GLU A 73 -2.04 4.59 12.73
CA GLU A 73 -2.17 5.42 13.94
C GLU A 73 -2.28 4.57 15.22
N TYR A 74 -2.75 3.33 15.12
CA TYR A 74 -2.75 2.41 16.27
C TYR A 74 -1.32 2.09 16.69
N ASN A 75 -1.00 2.34 17.96
CA ASN A 75 0.31 2.04 18.55
C ASN A 75 0.48 0.55 18.88
N GLN A 76 0.16 -0.33 17.92
CA GLN A 76 0.33 -1.77 18.01
C GLN A 76 1.40 -2.22 16.99
N PRO A 77 2.62 -2.55 17.44
CA PRO A 77 3.74 -2.82 16.54
C PRO A 77 3.49 -3.94 15.51
N SER A 78 2.82 -5.03 15.90
CA SER A 78 2.53 -6.14 14.98
C SER A 78 1.67 -5.69 13.80
N LEU A 79 0.59 -4.97 14.12
CA LEU A 79 -0.36 -4.44 13.16
C LEU A 79 0.30 -3.38 12.27
N GLN A 80 1.05 -2.43 12.86
CA GLN A 80 1.78 -1.41 12.11
C GLN A 80 2.74 -2.04 11.09
N ILE A 81 3.44 -3.12 11.43
CA ILE A 81 4.34 -3.82 10.50
C ILE A 81 3.56 -4.38 9.31
N LYS A 82 2.43 -5.07 9.54
CA LYS A 82 1.60 -5.63 8.46
C LYS A 82 1.02 -4.57 7.55
N VAL A 83 0.45 -3.51 8.15
CA VAL A 83 -0.11 -2.37 7.41
C VAL A 83 1.01 -1.69 6.59
N MET A 84 2.23 -1.60 7.11
CA MET A 84 3.39 -1.06 6.38
C MET A 84 3.83 -1.94 5.20
N GLU A 85 3.79 -3.27 5.33
CA GLU A 85 4.06 -4.19 4.23
C GLU A 85 3.03 -4.01 3.10
N PHE A 86 1.75 -3.96 3.47
CA PHE A 86 0.66 -3.64 2.54
C PHE A 86 0.86 -2.27 1.87
N THR A 87 1.12 -1.23 2.67
CA THR A 87 1.36 0.15 2.19
C THR A 87 2.47 0.18 1.15
N THR A 88 3.54 -0.58 1.35
CA THR A 88 4.67 -0.64 0.42
C THR A 88 4.25 -1.17 -0.96
N VAL A 89 3.42 -2.21 -0.99
CA VAL A 89 2.90 -2.77 -2.25
C VAL A 89 1.97 -1.77 -2.92
N PHE A 90 1.05 -1.18 -2.15
CA PHE A 90 0.09 -0.19 -2.64
C PHE A 90 0.80 1.03 -3.25
N LEU A 91 1.76 1.61 -2.53
CA LEU A 91 2.52 2.76 -3.01
C LEU A 91 3.31 2.45 -4.29
N ARG A 92 3.84 1.24 -4.46
CA ARG A 92 4.50 0.87 -5.74
C ARG A 92 3.53 0.87 -6.92
N MET A 93 2.27 0.50 -6.70
CA MET A 93 1.24 0.57 -7.74
C MET A 93 0.85 2.01 -8.04
N VAL A 94 0.69 2.82 -6.99
CA VAL A 94 0.28 4.23 -7.09
C VAL A 94 1.36 5.09 -7.74
N TYR A 95 2.63 4.95 -7.35
CA TYR A 95 3.74 5.76 -7.88
C TYR A 95 4.12 5.44 -9.33
N SER A 96 3.57 4.37 -9.92
CA SER A 96 3.63 4.16 -11.38
C SER A 96 2.75 5.16 -12.14
N ASP A 97 1.76 5.77 -11.49
CA ASP A 97 0.85 6.76 -12.07
C ASP A 97 1.13 8.14 -11.47
N ASP A 98 1.77 9.02 -12.25
CA ASP A 98 2.12 10.39 -11.82
C ASP A 98 0.89 11.26 -11.46
N ARG A 99 -0.34 10.81 -11.78
CA ARG A 99 -1.59 11.50 -11.44
C ARG A 99 -2.00 11.28 -9.98
N LEU A 100 -1.55 10.17 -9.37
CA LEU A 100 -1.92 9.82 -8.02
C LEU A 100 -0.83 10.29 -7.04
N LYS A 101 -1.24 11.09 -6.06
CA LYS A 101 -0.35 11.63 -5.02
C LYS A 101 -0.76 11.09 -3.67
N VAL A 102 0.22 10.60 -2.93
CA VAL A 102 0.06 10.22 -1.52
C VAL A 102 -0.41 11.45 -0.74
N SER A 103 -1.50 11.26 0.00
CA SER A 103 -2.08 12.21 0.93
C SER A 103 -1.07 12.70 1.96
N HIS A 104 -1.31 13.90 2.47
CA HIS A 104 -0.54 14.45 3.58
C HIS A 104 -0.66 13.57 4.85
N ARG A 105 -1.82 12.95 5.09
CA ARG A 105 -2.05 12.10 6.26
C ARG A 105 -1.12 10.89 6.25
N LEU A 106 -1.14 10.11 5.16
CA LEU A 106 -0.27 8.93 5.05
C LEU A 106 1.21 9.30 5.11
N ASN A 107 1.63 10.39 4.44
CA ASN A 107 3.01 10.88 4.54
C ASN A 107 3.41 11.23 5.97
N ASN A 108 2.53 11.88 6.73
CA ASN A 108 2.79 12.22 8.13
C ASN A 108 2.94 10.95 8.99
N GLN A 109 2.08 9.94 8.80
CA GLN A 109 2.17 8.67 9.52
C GLN A 109 3.47 7.94 9.23
N LEU A 110 3.87 7.85 7.96
CA LEU A 110 5.15 7.26 7.57
C LEU A 110 6.34 7.97 8.23
N SER A 111 6.30 9.30 8.28
CA SER A 111 7.32 10.11 8.95
C SER A 111 7.42 9.81 10.44
N GLN A 112 6.27 9.72 11.13
CA GLN A 112 6.22 9.38 12.56
C GLN A 112 6.77 7.97 12.83
N LEU A 113 6.39 6.98 12.02
CA LEU A 113 6.83 5.59 12.19
C LEU A 113 8.35 5.42 11.99
N MET A 114 8.97 6.21 11.11
CA MET A 114 10.44 6.23 10.97
C MET A 114 11.15 6.77 12.22
N GLN A 115 10.45 7.51 13.08
CA GLN A 115 10.93 7.98 14.37
C GLN A 115 10.46 7.10 15.54
N SER A 116 9.77 5.99 15.26
CA SER A 116 9.24 5.11 16.29
C SER A 116 10.36 4.60 17.23
N PRO A 117 10.12 4.55 18.56
CA PRO A 117 11.02 3.91 19.50
C PRO A 117 11.04 2.39 19.32
N ASN A 118 10.02 1.80 18.67
CA ASN A 118 10.03 0.38 18.32
C ASN A 118 10.95 0.15 17.10
N ARG A 119 12.05 -0.57 17.33
CA ARG A 119 13.07 -0.83 16.31
C ARG A 119 12.52 -1.54 15.07
N GLN A 120 11.60 -2.49 15.22
CA GLN A 120 11.05 -3.23 14.08
C GLN A 120 10.17 -2.33 13.22
N VAL A 121 9.26 -1.59 13.85
CA VAL A 121 8.39 -0.61 13.17
C VAL A 121 9.23 0.44 12.43
N LYS A 122 10.24 1.00 13.10
CA LYS A 122 11.16 1.97 12.50
C LYS A 122 11.89 1.42 11.27
N ILE A 123 12.44 0.22 11.37
CA ILE A 123 13.13 -0.44 10.23
C ILE A 123 12.14 -0.69 9.10
N MET A 124 10.91 -1.12 9.39
CA MET A 124 9.89 -1.38 8.39
C MET A 124 9.49 -0.10 7.65
N ALA A 125 9.27 1.00 8.38
CA ALA A 125 8.96 2.30 7.82
C ALA A 125 10.09 2.83 6.91
N ILE A 126 11.35 2.75 7.36
CA ILE A 126 12.51 3.15 6.55
C ILE A 126 12.61 2.31 5.28
N LYS A 127 12.41 0.99 5.38
CA LYS A 127 12.42 0.08 4.23
C LYS A 127 11.32 0.44 3.23
N ALA A 128 10.09 0.62 3.69
CA ALA A 128 8.96 1.01 2.84
C ALA A 128 9.24 2.30 2.07
N CYS A 129 9.65 3.36 2.76
CA CYS A 129 10.00 4.64 2.15
C CYS A 129 11.15 4.51 1.15
N THR A 130 12.18 3.74 1.49
CA THR A 130 13.34 3.49 0.62
C THR A 130 12.93 2.75 -0.65
N GLU A 131 12.09 1.72 -0.52
CA GLU A 131 11.61 0.94 -1.66
C GLU A 131 10.73 1.77 -2.60
N VAL A 132 9.86 2.61 -2.05
CA VAL A 132 9.05 3.56 -2.85
C VAL A 132 9.93 4.58 -3.55
N TYR A 133 10.93 5.14 -2.86
CA TYR A 133 11.87 6.10 -3.45
C TYR A 133 12.68 5.49 -4.58
N LYS A 134 13.25 4.30 -4.37
CA LYS A 134 13.95 3.55 -5.43
C LYS A 134 13.01 3.31 -6.61
N TYR A 135 11.81 2.79 -6.34
CA TYR A 135 10.84 2.51 -7.40
C TYR A 135 10.53 3.76 -8.24
N ARG A 136 10.28 4.91 -7.60
CA ARG A 136 10.06 6.20 -8.27
C ARG A 136 11.26 6.62 -9.13
N HIS A 137 12.48 6.41 -8.62
CA HIS A 137 13.70 6.73 -9.37
C HIS A 137 13.87 5.83 -10.60
N TRP A 138 13.65 4.52 -10.45
CA TRP A 138 13.73 3.55 -11.56
C TRP A 138 12.62 3.74 -12.60
N SER A 139 11.39 4.00 -12.17
CA SER A 139 10.26 4.27 -13.07
C SER A 139 10.47 5.53 -13.92
N LYS A 140 11.12 6.57 -13.36
CA LYS A 140 11.48 7.80 -14.10
C LYS A 140 12.73 7.65 -14.97
N GLY A 141 13.59 6.67 -14.69
CA GLY A 141 14.78 6.36 -15.47
C GLY A 141 14.54 5.47 -16.70
N GLY A 142 13.29 5.04 -16.94
CA GLY A 142 12.91 4.14 -18.05
C GLY A 142 12.96 4.75 -19.45
N SER A 143 13.27 6.05 -19.60
CA SER A 143 13.50 6.69 -20.90
C SER A 143 14.91 6.43 -21.46
N PHE A 144 15.45 5.21 -21.34
CA PHE A 144 16.55 4.76 -22.19
C PHE A 144 15.99 4.03 -23.40
N GLY A 145 15.20 4.75 -24.19
CA GLY A 145 15.00 4.45 -25.59
C GLY A 145 16.25 4.90 -26.36
N HIS A 146 16.94 3.94 -26.97
CA HIS A 146 17.73 4.09 -28.19
C HIS A 146 18.23 5.52 -28.50
N GLN A 147 19.48 5.83 -28.12
CA GLN A 147 20.29 6.68 -29.01
C GLN A 147 20.94 5.75 -30.04
N ALA A 148 20.18 5.47 -31.09
CA ALA A 148 20.75 5.16 -32.39
C ALA A 148 21.07 6.49 -33.09
N ASN A 149 22.29 6.59 -33.58
CA ASN A 149 22.87 7.57 -34.50
C ASN A 149 23.05 9.03 -34.04
N GLY A 150 24.32 9.42 -34.08
CA GLY A 150 24.87 10.77 -34.10
C GLY A 150 26.37 10.65 -34.30
#